data_AF-A0AAD5E5W1-F1
#
_entry.id   AF-A0AAD5E5W1-F1
#
_cell.length_a   1.000
_cell.length_b   1.000
_cell.length_c   1.000
_cell.angle_alpha   90.00
_cell.angle_beta   90.00
_cell.angle_gamma   90.00
#
_symmetry.space_group_name_H-M   'P 1'
#
loop_
_entity.id
_entity.type
_entity.pdbx_description
1 polymer ?
#
loop_
_entity_poly.entity_id
_entity_poly.type
_entity_poly.pdbx_seq_one_letter_code
_entity_poly.pdbx_strand_id
1 'polypeptide(L)'
;MRTVSLVNRLRWSFGGNMNPHALVVGDADNDGDNEFVIGNLNGDLAIFKGDCPNGLPTYFCRGLGTVSLHYCLYPVILPRTNFCAE
;
A
#
# COMPACT_ATOMS: atom_id res chain seq x y z
N MET A 1 4.95 -33.24 18.46
CA MET A 1 3.77 -32.38 18.21
C MET A 1 4.10 -31.49 17.01
N ARG A 2 3.46 -31.68 15.86
CA ARG A 2 3.63 -30.80 14.68
C ARG A 2 2.42 -29.88 14.61
N THR A 3 2.61 -28.60 14.87
CA THR A 3 1.56 -27.59 14.71
C THR A 3 1.42 -27.25 13.23
N VAL A 4 0.20 -27.37 12.70
CA VAL A 4 -0.14 -26.90 11.35
C VAL A 4 -0.91 -25.59 11.49
N SER A 5 -0.44 -24.52 10.85
CA SER A 5 -1.18 -23.25 10.78
C SER A 5 -1.91 -23.18 9.44
N LEU A 6 -3.24 -23.24 9.45
CA LEU A 6 -4.10 -23.13 8.26
C LEU A 6 -4.47 -21.67 7.93
N VAL A 7 -3.59 -20.72 8.24
CA VAL A 7 -3.86 -19.30 8.03
C VAL A 7 -3.52 -18.94 6.59
N ASN A 8 -4.51 -18.44 5.85
CA ASN A 8 -4.25 -17.87 4.53
C ASN A 8 -3.37 -16.62 4.71
N ARG A 9 -2.23 -16.57 4.03
CA ARG A 9 -1.26 -15.47 4.14
C ARG A 9 -1.15 -14.78 2.81
N LEU A 10 -1.57 -13.52 2.76
CA LEU A 10 -1.25 -12.62 1.65
C LEU A 10 0.24 -12.24 1.76
N ARG A 11 0.95 -12.32 0.64
CA ARG A 11 2.37 -11.97 0.52
C ARG A 11 2.57 -11.09 -0.69
N TRP A 12 3.17 -9.92 -0.45
CA TRP A 12 3.52 -8.96 -1.50
C TRP A 12 5.02 -8.78 -1.55
N SER A 13 5.55 -8.60 -2.76
CA SER A 13 6.96 -8.28 -2.99
C SER A 13 7.05 -6.84 -3.46
N PHE A 14 7.61 -5.98 -2.62
CA PHE A 14 7.83 -4.57 -2.95
C PHE A 14 9.30 -4.21 -2.67
N GLY A 15 9.96 -3.63 -3.67
CA GLY A 15 11.38 -3.31 -3.64
C GLY A 15 11.64 -1.83 -3.44
N GLY A 16 12.81 -1.50 -2.89
CA GLY A 16 13.29 -0.13 -2.72
C GLY A 16 13.53 0.23 -1.26
N ASN A 17 13.92 1.48 -1.04
CA ASN A 17 14.21 1.98 0.31
C ASN A 17 12.92 2.42 0.99
N MET A 18 12.47 1.65 1.98
CA MET A 18 11.18 1.88 2.64
C MET A 18 11.33 2.78 3.86
N ASN A 19 10.44 3.75 3.98
CA ASN A 19 10.29 4.56 5.19
C ASN A 19 9.24 3.88 6.10
N PRO A 20 9.41 3.83 7.44
CA PRO A 20 8.37 3.35 8.37
C PRO A 20 7.01 4.03 8.20
N HIS A 21 7.00 5.27 7.70
CA HIS A 21 5.79 6.04 7.41
C HIS A 21 5.31 5.88 5.96
N ALA A 22 5.90 4.99 5.15
CA ALA A 22 5.49 4.75 3.77
C ALA A 22 4.58 3.52 3.63
N LEU A 23 3.93 3.09 4.71
CA LEU A 23 3.01 1.95 4.73
C LEU A 23 1.76 2.29 5.51
N VAL A 24 0.60 1.94 4.96
CA VAL A 24 -0.71 2.27 5.53
C VAL A 24 -1.76 1.27 5.03
N VAL A 25 -2.74 0.98 5.88
CA VAL A 25 -3.93 0.17 5.54
C VAL A 25 -5.17 1.02 5.78
N GLY A 26 -6.08 1.11 4.82
CA GLY A 26 -7.26 1.97 4.86
C GLY A 26 -8.01 1.97 3.54
N ASP A 27 -9.19 2.58 3.52
CA ASP A 27 -10.09 2.63 2.38
C ASP A 27 -9.69 3.77 1.43
N ALA A 28 -8.96 3.45 0.38
CA ALA A 28 -8.37 4.41 -0.54
C ALA A 28 -9.36 4.91 -1.60
N ASP A 29 -10.40 4.13 -1.94
CA ASP A 29 -11.39 4.47 -2.97
C ASP A 29 -12.83 4.64 -2.44
N ASN A 30 -13.00 4.56 -1.13
CA ASN A 30 -14.25 4.74 -0.40
C ASN A 30 -15.33 3.73 -0.81
N ASP A 31 -14.94 2.49 -1.08
CA ASP A 31 -15.86 1.40 -1.40
C ASP A 31 -16.24 0.54 -0.18
N GLY A 32 -15.64 0.83 0.98
CA GLY A 32 -15.88 0.13 2.25
C GLY A 32 -14.93 -1.03 2.53
N ASP A 33 -14.09 -1.41 1.57
CA ASP A 33 -12.98 -2.34 1.77
C ASP A 33 -11.68 -1.57 2.08
N ASN A 34 -10.74 -2.22 2.78
CA ASN A 34 -9.45 -1.60 3.06
C ASN A 34 -8.39 -2.06 2.03
N GLU A 35 -7.68 -1.11 1.46
CA GLU A 35 -6.49 -1.33 0.65
C GLU A 35 -5.22 -1.28 1.49
N PHE A 36 -4.22 -2.03 1.04
CA PHE A 36 -2.86 -1.89 1.53
C PHE A 36 -2.06 -1.00 0.58
N VAL A 37 -1.61 0.15 1.08
CA VAL A 37 -0.82 1.12 0.30
C VAL A 37 0.60 1.14 0.84
N ILE A 38 1.57 0.98 -0.07
CA ILE A 38 2.99 1.00 0.24
C ILE A 38 3.72 1.91 -0.72
N GLY A 39 4.65 2.70 -0.20
CA GLY A 39 5.52 3.57 -0.96
C GLY A 39 6.98 3.39 -0.57
N ASN A 40 7.87 3.94 -1.39
CA ASN A 40 9.29 4.02 -1.08
C ASN A 40 9.85 5.44 -1.23
N LEU A 41 11.08 5.63 -0.77
CA LEU A 41 11.79 6.90 -0.91
C LEU A 41 12.19 7.22 -2.35
N ASN A 42 12.13 6.24 -3.25
CA ASN A 42 12.44 6.39 -4.68
C ASN A 42 11.25 6.95 -5.48
N GLY A 43 10.06 7.06 -4.89
CA GLY A 43 8.85 7.53 -5.56
C GLY A 43 8.03 6.46 -6.25
N ASP A 44 8.24 5.19 -5.90
CA ASP A 44 7.30 4.12 -6.22
C ASP A 44 6.19 4.09 -5.17
N LEU A 45 4.96 3.96 -5.63
CA LEU A 45 3.75 3.78 -4.83
C LEU A 45 2.96 2.61 -5.40
N ALA A 46 2.59 1.66 -4.55
CA ALA A 46 1.81 0.48 -4.90
C ALA A 46 0.58 0.39 -3.98
N ILE A 47 -0.58 0.10 -4.58
CA ILE A 47 -1.85 -0.09 -3.90
C ILE A 47 -2.32 -1.52 -4.18
N PHE A 48 -2.59 -2.27 -3.12
CA PHE A 48 -3.09 -3.64 -3.18
C PHE A 48 -4.51 -3.68 -2.63
N LYS A 49 -5.44 -4.13 -3.47
CA LYS A 49 -6.85 -4.30 -3.10
C LYS A 49 -7.12 -5.73 -2.68
N GLY A 50 -7.62 -5.91 -1.45
CA GLY A 50 -8.15 -7.17 -0.90
C GLY A 50 -7.41 -8.46 -1.31
N ASP A 51 -8.19 -9.45 -1.75
CA ASP A 51 -7.67 -10.69 -2.34
C ASP A 51 -7.00 -10.37 -3.68
N CYS A 52 -5.69 -10.17 -3.64
CA CYS A 52 -4.83 -10.03 -4.80
C CYS A 52 -4.33 -11.44 -5.22
N PRO A 53 -5.06 -12.18 -6.08
CA PRO A 53 -4.76 -13.59 -6.37
C PRO A 53 -3.36 -13.81 -6.96
N ASN A 54 -2.81 -12.78 -7.61
CA ASN A 54 -1.51 -12.83 -8.27
C ASN A 54 -0.38 -12.17 -7.46
N GLY A 55 -0.68 -11.60 -6.29
CA GLY A 55 0.28 -10.84 -5.48
C GLY A 55 0.79 -9.54 -6.14
N LEU A 56 0.09 -9.07 -7.18
CA LEU A 56 0.42 -7.86 -7.93
C LEU A 56 -0.36 -6.66 -7.40
N PRO A 57 0.21 -5.44 -7.48
CA PRO A 57 -0.50 -4.23 -7.12
C PRO A 57 -1.61 -3.92 -8.12
N THR A 58 -2.76 -3.48 -7.61
CA THR A 58 -3.89 -2.98 -8.40
C THR A 58 -3.54 -1.67 -9.07
N TYR A 59 -2.88 -0.77 -8.33
CA TYR A 59 -2.37 0.49 -8.85
C TYR A 59 -0.89 0.62 -8.53
N PHE A 60 -0.16 1.16 -9.49
CA PHE A 60 1.27 1.33 -9.36
C PHE A 60 1.72 2.63 -10.04
N CYS A 61 2.33 3.52 -9.26
CA CYS A 61 2.84 4.81 -9.71
C CYS A 61 4.35 4.88 -9.45
N ARG A 62 5.09 5.58 -10.33
CA ARG A 62 6.52 5.86 -10.18
C ARG A 62 6.77 7.35 -10.31
N GLY A 63 7.92 7.81 -9.81
CA GLY A 63 8.39 9.19 -10.01
C GLY A 63 7.70 10.23 -9.12
N LEU A 64 7.04 9.80 -8.03
CA LEU A 64 6.35 10.70 -7.09
C LEU A 64 7.30 11.45 -6.14
N GLY A 65 8.61 11.21 -6.23
CA GLY A 65 9.58 11.64 -5.22
C GLY A 65 9.39 10.90 -3.90
N THR A 66 9.96 11.38 -2.81
CA THR A 66 9.85 10.68 -1.53
C THR A 66 8.39 10.52 -1.07
N VAL A 67 7.93 9.26 -0.97
CA VAL A 67 6.56 8.95 -0.51
C VAL A 67 6.53 8.84 1.01
N SER A 68 5.62 9.59 1.63
CA SER A 68 5.23 9.41 3.03
C SER A 68 3.70 9.33 3.11
N LEU A 69 3.21 8.33 3.80
CA LEU A 69 1.79 8.07 4.00
C LEU A 69 1.41 8.51 5.41
N HIS A 70 0.24 9.10 5.56
CA HIS A 70 -0.30 9.49 6.86
C HIS A 70 -1.80 9.24 6.86
N TYR A 71 -2.30 8.71 7.96
CA TYR A 71 -3.74 8.69 8.23
C TYR A 71 -4.23 10.14 8.35
N CYS A 72 -5.04 10.58 7.39
CA CYS A 72 -5.89 11.74 7.61
C CYS A 72 -7.11 11.25 8.40
N LEU A 73 -7.68 12.07 9.27
CA LEU A 73 -8.87 11.69 10.04
C LEU A 73 -9.98 11.25 9.06
N TYR A 74 -10.62 10.09 9.32
CA TYR A 74 -11.55 9.34 8.44
C TYR A 74 -10.84 8.45 7.40
N PRO A 75 -11.40 7.29 6.99
CA PRO A 75 -10.65 6.11 6.54
C PRO A 75 -9.99 6.25 5.16
N VAL A 76 -9.84 7.46 4.63
CA VAL A 76 -9.20 7.76 3.35
C VAL A 76 -7.69 7.94 3.52
N ILE A 77 -6.94 7.10 2.82
CA ILE A 77 -5.49 7.24 2.69
C ILE A 77 -5.20 8.38 1.72
N LEU A 78 -4.52 9.43 2.20
CA LEU A 78 -3.94 10.45 1.34
C LEU A 78 -2.42 10.28 1.31
N PRO A 79 -1.81 9.96 0.15
CA PRO A 79 -0.37 10.02 0.02
C PRO A 79 0.07 11.49 0.16
N ARG A 80 0.94 11.79 1.15
CA ARG A 80 1.69 13.06 1.16
C ARG A 80 2.87 12.92 0.21
N THR A 81 2.54 12.95 -1.07
CA THR A 81 3.46 13.27 -2.16
C THR A 81 2.94 14.54 -2.81
N ASN A 82 3.80 15.26 -3.53
CA ASN A 82 3.30 16.29 -4.44
C ASN A 82 2.45 15.58 -5.49
N PHE A 83 1.16 15.45 -5.22
CA PHE A 83 0.18 14.79 -6.07
C PHE A 83 -0.09 15.70 -7.27
N CYS A 84 0.91 15.83 -8.14
CA CYS A 84 0.71 16.26 -9.51
C CYS A 84 0.24 15.00 -10.26
N ALA A 85 -1.06 14.72 -10.16
CA ALA A 85 -1.72 13.99 -11.22
C ALA A 85 -1.74 14.93 -12.43
N GLU A 86 -0.95 14.60 -13.45
CA GLU A 86 -1.27 15.00 -14.83
C GLU A 86 -2.31 14.02 -15.39
#